data_AF-A0A368FZV3-F1
#
_entry.id   AF-A0A368FZV3-F1
#
_cell.length_a   1.000
_cell.length_b   1.000
_cell.length_c   1.000
_cell.angle_alpha   90.00
_cell.angle_beta   90.00
_cell.angle_gamma   90.00
#
_symmetry.space_group_name_H-M   'P 1'
#
loop_
_entity.id
_entity.type
_entity.pdbx_description
1 polymer ?
#
loop_
_entity_poly.entity_id
_entity_poly.type
_entity_poly.pdbx_seq_one_letter_code
_entity_poly.pdbx_strand_id
1 'polypeptide(L)'
;MVSGRKARIVEPLPLSKPHKDVVCLGYALLYEDRSTFQSLLDYYSQRSDLMVLYVGSMSDEVYEETAPYKEKLEIIPWPIFPRKTNASPDTLRLNARLHRSSQAAAFTDCWLRFAPISQRITMSDLAAIRFPTARIDKTTG
;
A
#
# COMPACT_ATOMS: atom_id res chain seq x y z
N MET A 1 -0.58 22.29 -48.55
CA MET A 1 0.13 22.41 -47.26
C MET A 1 -0.46 21.39 -46.29
N VAL A 2 0.23 20.29 -46.02
CA VAL A 2 -0.21 19.28 -45.05
C VAL A 2 0.57 19.52 -43.76
N SER A 3 -0.14 19.94 -42.72
CA SER A 3 0.41 20.16 -41.38
C SER A 3 0.74 18.82 -40.74
N GLY A 4 2.02 18.48 -40.68
CA GLY A 4 2.53 17.28 -40.03
C GLY A 4 2.38 17.38 -38.53
N ARG A 5 1.45 16.61 -37.95
CA ARG A 5 1.41 16.40 -36.49
C ARG A 5 2.64 15.57 -36.12
N LYS A 6 3.63 16.22 -35.48
CA LYS A 6 4.72 15.52 -34.79
C LYS A 6 4.09 14.58 -33.77
N ALA A 7 4.21 13.27 -33.98
CA ALA A 7 3.94 12.28 -32.96
C ALA A 7 4.89 12.57 -31.78
N ARG A 8 4.33 12.88 -30.62
CA ARG A 8 5.09 12.88 -29.37
C ARG A 8 5.46 11.42 -29.11
N ILE A 9 6.73 11.09 -29.35
CA ILE A 9 7.31 9.86 -28.83
C ILE A 9 7.36 10.07 -27.31
N VAL A 10 6.43 9.44 -26.60
CA VAL A 10 6.54 9.31 -25.15
C VAL A 10 7.59 8.23 -24.94
N GLU A 11 8.82 8.63 -24.68
CA GLU A 11 9.84 7.69 -24.22
C GLU A 11 9.31 7.01 -22.96
N PRO A 12 9.30 5.67 -22.89
CA PRO A 12 8.92 4.99 -21.66
C PRO A 12 9.86 5.47 -20.56
N LEU A 13 9.30 5.88 -19.42
CA LEU A 13 10.13 6.19 -18.26
C LEU A 13 11.08 5.02 -18.02
N PRO A 14 12.37 5.29 -17.72
CA PRO A 14 13.31 4.24 -17.39
C PRO A 14 12.71 3.38 -16.28
N LEU A 15 12.66 2.07 -16.53
CA LEU A 15 12.17 1.10 -15.57
C LEU A 15 12.93 1.31 -14.25
N SER A 16 12.20 1.45 -13.15
CA SER A 16 12.77 1.59 -11.81
C SER A 16 13.82 0.50 -11.54
N LYS A 17 14.73 0.77 -10.60
CA LYS A 17 15.81 -0.16 -10.24
C LYS A 17 15.23 -1.58 -10.04
N PRO A 18 15.82 -2.62 -10.66
CA PRO A 18 15.29 -3.97 -10.53
C PRO A 18 15.33 -4.43 -9.07
N HIS A 19 14.25 -5.06 -8.63
CA HIS A 19 14.10 -5.64 -7.30
C HIS A 19 14.12 -7.17 -7.39
N LYS A 20 14.61 -7.89 -6.38
CA LYS A 20 14.41 -9.34 -6.29
C LYS A 20 13.03 -9.62 -5.72
N ASP A 21 12.74 -8.99 -4.58
CA ASP A 21 11.53 -9.24 -3.81
C ASP A 21 10.73 -7.96 -3.58
N VAL A 22 9.52 -7.90 -4.13
CA VAL A 22 8.55 -6.82 -3.88
C VAL A 22 7.37 -7.37 -3.07
N VAL A 23 7.00 -6.67 -2.00
CA VAL A 23 5.81 -6.97 -1.20
C VAL A 23 4.78 -5.88 -1.41
N CYS A 24 3.63 -6.25 -1.98
CA CYS A 24 2.47 -5.39 -2.13
C CYS A 24 1.53 -5.60 -0.93
N LEU A 25 1.48 -4.61 -0.05
CA LEU A 25 0.55 -4.54 1.08
C LEU A 25 -0.74 -3.90 0.57
N GLY A 26 -1.83 -4.68 0.63
CA GLY A 26 -3.12 -4.30 0.06
C GLY A 26 -3.76 -3.10 0.74
N TYR A 27 -4.89 -2.66 0.18
CA TYR A 27 -5.64 -1.49 0.64
C TYR A 27 -5.89 -1.48 2.15
N ALA A 28 -5.29 -0.51 2.85
CA ALA A 28 -5.46 -0.32 4.28
C ALA A 28 -5.96 1.08 4.68
N LEU A 29 -6.59 1.09 5.85
CA LEU A 29 -7.01 2.27 6.59
C LEU A 29 -6.30 2.21 7.94
N LEU A 30 -5.34 3.11 8.15
CA LEU A 30 -4.38 3.00 9.24
C LEU A 30 -4.51 4.23 10.16
N TYR A 31 -5.26 4.07 11.25
CA TYR A 31 -5.62 5.20 12.11
C TYR A 31 -5.14 5.09 13.55
N GLU A 32 -4.97 3.90 14.13
CA GLU A 32 -4.78 3.82 15.59
C GLU A 32 -3.72 2.82 16.10
N ASP A 33 -3.37 1.77 15.35
CA ASP A 33 -2.41 0.77 15.85
C ASP A 33 -1.00 0.94 15.26
N ARG A 34 -0.26 1.90 15.82
CA ARG A 34 1.14 2.19 15.47
C ARG A 34 2.06 0.99 15.68
N SER A 35 1.92 0.30 16.82
CA SER A 35 2.77 -0.83 17.18
C SER A 35 2.66 -2.00 16.20
N THR A 36 1.43 -2.30 15.78
CA THR A 36 1.17 -3.34 14.80
C THR A 36 1.70 -2.95 13.43
N PHE A 37 1.49 -1.69 13.02
CA PHE A 37 2.02 -1.20 11.76
C PHE A 37 3.55 -1.20 11.72
N GLN A 38 4.21 -0.75 12.78
CA GLN A 38 5.67 -0.80 12.90
C GLN A 38 6.19 -2.24 12.83
N SER A 39 5.58 -3.15 13.59
CA SER A 39 5.94 -4.58 13.57
C SER A 39 5.78 -5.20 12.18
N LEU A 40 4.79 -4.75 11.42
CA LEU A 40 4.58 -5.16 10.04
C LEU A 40 5.70 -4.67 9.12
N LEU A 41 6.07 -3.39 9.22
CA LEU A 41 7.15 -2.81 8.43
C LEU A 41 8.49 -3.50 8.75
N ASP A 42 8.76 -3.78 10.02
CA ASP A 42 9.94 -4.56 10.45
C ASP A 42 9.95 -5.96 9.82
N TYR A 43 8.81 -6.66 9.88
CA TYR A 43 8.72 -8.01 9.34
C TYR A 43 9.04 -8.07 7.84
N TYR A 44 8.45 -7.16 7.05
CA TYR A 44 8.63 -7.17 5.60
C TYR A 44 9.91 -6.50 5.13
N SER A 45 10.43 -5.49 5.83
CA SER A 45 11.68 -4.81 5.45
C SER A 45 12.91 -5.73 5.50
N GLN A 46 12.85 -6.78 6.32
CA GLN A 46 13.88 -7.83 6.41
C GLN A 46 13.75 -8.87 5.28
N ARG A 47 12.61 -8.93 4.59
CA ARG A 47 12.23 -10.01 3.65
C ARG A 47 11.99 -9.52 2.22
N SER A 48 12.11 -8.22 1.98
CA SER A 48 11.85 -7.60 0.70
C SER A 48 12.84 -6.50 0.40
N ASP A 49 13.07 -6.27 -0.90
CA ASP A 49 13.84 -5.12 -1.39
C ASP A 49 12.97 -3.86 -1.45
N LEU A 50 11.67 -4.05 -1.70
CA LEU A 50 10.68 -2.99 -1.74
C LEU A 50 9.35 -3.46 -1.14
N MET A 51 8.80 -2.64 -0.26
CA MET A 51 7.44 -2.71 0.25
C MET A 51 6.61 -1.64 -0.46
N VAL A 52 5.41 -1.99 -0.90
CA VAL A 52 4.48 -1.10 -1.56
C VAL A 52 3.19 -1.11 -0.76
N LEU A 53 2.82 0.03 -0.19
CA LEU A 53 1.68 0.17 0.70
C LEU A 53 0.59 1.01 0.04
N TYR A 54 -0.55 0.37 -0.25
CA TYR A 54 -1.72 1.04 -0.80
C TYR A 54 -2.62 1.54 0.32
N VAL A 55 -2.79 2.85 0.44
CA VAL A 55 -3.42 3.46 1.62
C VAL A 55 -4.64 4.29 1.21
N GLY A 56 -5.80 3.94 1.76
CA GLY A 56 -7.00 4.78 1.64
C GLY A 56 -6.91 6.02 2.52
N SER A 57 -6.33 5.87 3.71
CA SER A 57 -6.09 6.96 4.66
C SER A 57 -5.13 6.49 5.76
N MET A 58 -4.35 7.45 6.27
CA MET A 58 -3.30 7.27 7.28
C MET A 58 -3.34 8.48 8.21
N SER A 59 -3.19 8.28 9.52
CA SER A 59 -2.93 9.40 10.44
C SER A 59 -1.46 9.85 10.36
N ASP A 60 -1.19 11.08 10.76
CA ASP A 60 0.18 11.63 10.76
C ASP A 60 1.12 10.80 11.65
N GLU A 61 0.64 10.35 12.82
CA GLU A 61 1.42 9.54 13.75
C GLU A 61 1.80 8.16 13.18
N VAL A 62 0.94 7.57 12.35
CA VAL A 62 1.24 6.31 11.67
C VAL A 62 2.18 6.55 10.49
N TYR A 63 2.04 7.68 9.81
CA TYR A 63 2.95 8.06 8.72
C TYR A 63 4.39 8.26 9.23
N GLU A 64 4.57 8.82 10.43
CA GLU A 64 5.90 8.97 11.04
C GLU A 64 6.65 7.63 11.20
N GLU A 65 5.94 6.52 11.45
CA GLU A 65 6.53 5.18 11.56
C GLU A 65 7.18 4.69 10.25
N THR A 66 6.86 5.33 9.12
CA THR A 66 7.40 4.97 7.80
C THR A 66 8.80 5.54 7.56
N ALA A 67 9.20 6.56 8.32
CA ALA A 67 10.44 7.30 8.11
C ALA A 67 11.71 6.43 8.08
N PRO A 68 11.88 5.40 8.95
CA PRO A 68 13.04 4.51 8.91
C PRO A 68 13.12 3.67 7.63
N TYR A 69 12.01 3.49 6.91
CA TYR A 69 11.91 2.58 5.75
C TYR A 69 11.82 3.31 4.42
N LYS A 70 12.01 4.64 4.37
CA LYS A 70 11.82 5.48 3.17
C LYS A 70 12.53 5.01 1.89
N GLU A 71 13.64 4.27 2.03
CA GLU A 71 14.41 3.76 0.88
C GLU A 71 13.86 2.43 0.33
N LYS A 72 13.00 1.77 1.11
CA LYS A 72 12.43 0.45 0.83
C LYS A 72 10.90 0.44 0.90
N LEU A 73 10.25 1.58 1.11
CA LEU A 73 8.81 1.68 1.27
C LEU A 73 8.28 2.74 0.31
N GLU A 74 7.39 2.32 -0.58
CA GLU A 74 6.59 3.20 -1.43
C GLU A 74 5.15 3.24 -0.91
N ILE A 75 4.66 4.44 -0.60
CA ILE A 75 3.27 4.65 -0.16
C ILE A 75 2.48 5.20 -1.34
N ILE A 76 1.43 4.47 -1.73
CA ILE A 76 0.55 4.84 -2.83
C ILE A 76 -0.80 5.25 -2.24
N PRO A 77 -1.17 6.54 -2.34
CA PRO A 77 -2.52 6.98 -2.03
C PRO A 77 -3.52 6.24 -2.93
N TRP A 78 -4.46 5.52 -2.33
CA TRP A 78 -5.41 4.69 -3.05
C TRP A 78 -6.83 5.21 -2.87
N PRO A 79 -7.59 5.44 -3.96
CA PRO A 79 -8.91 6.01 -3.86
C PRO A 79 -9.85 5.08 -3.10
N ILE A 80 -10.56 5.70 -2.16
CA ILE A 80 -11.80 5.13 -1.63
C ILE A 80 -12.84 5.44 -2.69
N PHE A 81 -13.51 4.42 -3.23
CA PHE A 81 -14.54 4.63 -4.26
C PHE A 81 -15.90 4.80 -3.59
N PRO A 82 -16.34 6.01 -3.20
CA PRO A 82 -17.72 6.20 -2.78
C PRO A 82 -18.60 5.92 -4.00
N ARG A 83 -19.56 5.00 -3.87
CA ARG A 83 -20.72 5.05 -4.77
C ARG A 83 -21.34 6.41 -4.58
N LYS A 84 -21.60 7.14 -5.67
CA LYS A 84 -22.36 8.41 -5.72
C LYS A 84 -23.35 8.51 -4.55
N THR A 85 -22.89 9.11 -3.46
CA THR A 85 -23.69 9.37 -2.27
C THR A 85 -23.41 10.82 -1.94
N ASN A 86 -24.45 11.58 -1.63
CA ASN A 86 -24.36 12.92 -1.02
C ASN A 86 -23.79 12.83 0.42
N ALA A 87 -22.87 11.90 0.66
CA ALA A 87 -22.25 11.66 1.95
C ALA A 87 -21.25 12.79 2.20
N SER A 88 -21.29 13.33 3.42
CA SER A 88 -20.30 14.31 3.86
C SER A 88 -18.89 13.76 3.64
N PRO A 89 -17.91 14.56 3.18
CA PRO A 89 -16.51 14.16 3.14
C PRO A 89 -15.99 13.61 4.49
N ASP A 90 -16.66 13.95 5.59
CA ASP A 90 -16.33 13.48 6.94
C ASP A 90 -16.82 12.05 7.24
N THR A 91 -17.61 11.43 6.34
CA THR A 91 -18.21 10.11 6.59
C THR A 91 -17.59 9.04 5.71
N LEU A 92 -16.67 8.27 6.28
CA LEU A 92 -16.10 7.11 5.61
C LEU A 92 -17.03 5.89 5.72
N ARG A 93 -17.77 5.58 4.64
CA ARG A 93 -18.60 4.38 4.60
C ARG A 93 -17.76 3.13 4.32
N LEU A 94 -17.36 2.44 5.39
CA LEU A 94 -16.73 1.13 5.33
C LEU A 94 -17.70 0.09 4.78
N ASN A 95 -17.55 -0.27 3.51
CA ASN A 95 -18.33 -1.32 2.86
C ASN A 95 -17.39 -2.46 2.43
N ALA A 96 -17.64 -3.67 2.93
CA ALA A 96 -16.82 -4.85 2.65
C ALA A 96 -16.72 -5.20 1.14
N ARG A 97 -17.73 -4.86 0.34
CA ARG A 97 -17.67 -5.03 -1.12
C ARG A 97 -16.74 -4.02 -1.77
N LEU A 98 -16.80 -2.76 -1.33
CA LEU A 98 -15.91 -1.71 -1.83
C LEU A 98 -14.45 -1.97 -1.41
N HIS A 99 -14.23 -2.42 -0.18
CA HIS A 99 -12.91 -2.82 0.31
C HIS A 99 -12.28 -3.91 -0.58
N ARG A 100 -13.02 -4.99 -0.89
CA ARG A 100 -12.54 -6.06 -1.79
C ARG A 100 -12.22 -5.55 -3.19
N SER A 101 -13.07 -4.67 -3.74
CA SER A 101 -12.81 -4.05 -5.05
C SER A 101 -11.57 -3.16 -5.03
N SER A 102 -11.40 -2.32 -4.01
CA SER A 102 -10.21 -1.49 -3.84
C SER A 102 -8.95 -2.33 -3.67
N GLN A 103 -9.01 -3.42 -2.91
CA GLN A 103 -7.90 -4.34 -2.72
C GLN A 103 -7.51 -5.06 -4.00
N ALA A 104 -8.48 -5.61 -4.75
CA ALA A 104 -8.20 -6.26 -6.03
C ALA A 104 -7.57 -5.27 -7.03
N ALA A 105 -8.06 -4.03 -7.05
CA ALA A 105 -7.51 -2.99 -7.91
C ALA A 105 -6.08 -2.59 -7.49
N ALA A 106 -5.81 -2.45 -6.20
CA ALA A 106 -4.48 -2.17 -5.66
C ALA A 106 -3.47 -3.26 -6.01
N PHE A 107 -3.85 -4.54 -5.84
CA PHE A 107 -3.00 -5.66 -6.24
C PHE A 107 -2.77 -5.75 -7.75
N THR A 108 -3.79 -5.43 -8.54
CA THR A 108 -3.64 -5.35 -10.00
C THR A 108 -2.64 -4.26 -10.38
N ASP A 109 -2.75 -3.06 -9.80
CA ASP A 109 -1.80 -1.97 -10.02
C ASP A 109 -0.37 -2.39 -9.64
N CYS A 110 -0.20 -3.00 -8.46
CA CYS A 110 1.12 -3.44 -8.01
C CYS A 110 1.74 -4.46 -8.98
N TRP A 111 0.95 -5.43 -9.44
CA TRP A 111 1.42 -6.40 -10.43
C TRP A 111 1.87 -5.72 -11.72
N LEU A 112 1.05 -4.82 -12.27
CA LEU A 112 1.36 -4.13 -13.54
C LEU A 112 2.64 -3.29 -13.43
N ARG A 113 2.86 -2.64 -12.27
CA ARG A 113 4.02 -1.79 -12.04
C ARG A 113 5.30 -2.57 -11.79
N PHE A 114 5.23 -3.63 -10.97
CA PHE A 114 6.43 -4.26 -10.43
C PHE A 114 6.75 -5.61 -11.07
N ALA A 115 5.82 -6.30 -11.73
CA ALA A 115 6.11 -7.61 -12.34
C ALA A 115 7.20 -7.53 -13.42
N PRO A 116 7.29 -6.46 -14.24
CA PRO A 116 8.37 -6.34 -15.21
C PRO A 116 9.76 -6.10 -14.60
N ILE A 117 9.83 -5.65 -13.34
CA ILE A 117 11.07 -5.20 -12.68
C ILE A 117 11.39 -5.97 -11.40
N SER A 118 10.70 -7.09 -11.16
CA SER A 118 10.92 -7.92 -9.98
C SER A 118 11.03 -9.40 -10.30
N GLN A 119 11.80 -10.14 -9.49
CA GLN A 119 11.87 -11.61 -9.63
C GLN A 119 10.68 -12.29 -8.95
N ARG A 120 10.18 -11.70 -7.86
CA ARG A 120 9.04 -12.21 -7.10
C ARG A 120 8.21 -11.05 -6.54
N ILE A 121 6.89 -11.23 -6.62
CA ILE A 121 5.90 -10.35 -6.00
C ILE A 121 5.11 -11.15 -4.96
N THR A 122 5.02 -10.61 -3.76
CA THR A 122 4.14 -11.13 -2.71
C THR A 122 2.99 -10.15 -2.50
N MET A 123 1.76 -10.61 -2.65
CA MET A 123 0.56 -9.83 -2.32
C MET A 123 0.10 -10.22 -0.92
N SER A 124 -0.03 -9.25 -0.02
CA SER A 124 -0.44 -9.49 1.36
C SER A 124 -1.59 -8.57 1.73
N ASP A 125 -2.71 -9.18 2.11
CA ASP A 125 -3.86 -8.47 2.68
C ASP A 125 -3.57 -8.13 4.15
N LEU A 126 -3.43 -6.84 4.45
CA LEU A 126 -3.19 -6.35 5.80
C LEU A 126 -4.29 -6.79 6.80
N ALA A 127 -5.54 -6.92 6.35
CA ALA A 127 -6.63 -7.39 7.20
C ALA A 127 -6.56 -8.89 7.52
N ALA A 128 -5.80 -9.67 6.73
CA ALA A 128 -5.61 -11.09 6.94
C ALA A 128 -4.42 -11.42 7.86
N ILE A 129 -3.56 -10.43 8.15
CA ILE A 129 -2.38 -10.62 9.00
C ILE A 129 -2.82 -10.63 10.47
N ARG A 130 -2.59 -11.76 11.13
CA ARG A 130 -2.84 -11.90 12.57
C ARG A 130 -1.55 -11.64 13.32
N PHE A 131 -1.54 -10.57 14.11
CA PHE A 131 -0.49 -10.37 15.10
C PHE A 131 -0.83 -11.18 16.35
N PRO A 132 0.12 -11.92 16.93
CA PRO A 132 -0.06 -12.52 18.24
C PRO A 132 -0.42 -11.40 19.22
N THR A 133 -1.54 -11.54 19.93
CA THR A 133 -1.88 -10.61 21.00
C THR A 133 -0.75 -10.64 22.02
N ALA A 134 -0.15 -9.49 22.32
CA ALA A 134 0.82 -9.39 23.39
C ALA A 134 0.17 -9.94 24.66
N ARG A 135 0.74 -11.01 25.22
CA ARG A 135 0.34 -11.48 26.54
C ARG A 135 0.71 -10.37 27.51
N ILE A 136 -0.29 -9.61 27.95
CA ILE A 136 -0.15 -8.77 29.13
C ILE A 136 -0.09 -9.78 30.29
N ASP A 137 1.12 -10.24 30.60
CA ASP A 137 1.36 -10.90 31.88
C ASP A 137 1.00 -9.87 32.95
N LYS A 138 -0.16 -10.07 33.59
CA LYS A 138 -0.51 -9.39 34.82
C LYS A 138 0.48 -9.85 35.88
N THR A 139 1.66 -9.23 35.93
CA THR A 139 2.46 -9.21 37.15
C THR A 139 1.64 -8.45 38.18
N THR A 140 0.97 -9.25 39.01
CA THR A 140 0.38 -8.85 40.28
C THR A 140 1.51 -8.31 41.16
N GLY A 141 1.39 -7.03 41.53
CA GLY A 141 2.09 -6.42 42.64
C GLY A 141 1.07 -5.97 43.65
#